data_AF-A0A1F1A7D9-F1
#
_entry.id   AF-A0A1F1A7D9-F1
#
_cell.length_a   1.000
_cell.length_b   1.000
_cell.length_c   1.000
_cell.angle_alpha   90.00
_cell.angle_beta   90.00
_cell.angle_gamma   90.00
#
_symmetry.space_group_name_H-M   'P 1'
#
loop_
_entity.id
_entity.type
_entity.pdbx_description
1 polymer ?
#
loop_
_entity_poly.entity_id
_entity_poly.type
_entity_poly.pdbx_seq_one_letter_code
_entity_poly.pdbx_strand_id
1 'polypeptide(L)'
;MIVDDRVEMFAQLKEEFIDIIIIVALSEDELEKVQKAIFNDKLDNLLKNMFQKKKESRKYARDFIEKHVESVIKDRERITEKEILEAVEISKNVFVV
;
A
#
# COMPACT_ATOMS: atom_id res chain seq x y z
N MET A 1 30.71 -4.76 5.59
CA MET A 1 29.60 -5.72 5.41
C MET A 1 28.24 -5.12 5.80
N ILE A 2 28.07 -4.49 6.98
CA ILE A 2 26.77 -3.92 7.44
C ILE A 2 26.12 -2.91 6.47
N VAL A 3 26.91 -2.11 5.73
CA VAL A 3 26.38 -1.10 4.79
C VAL A 3 25.76 -1.77 3.56
N ASP A 4 26.37 -2.82 3.05
CA ASP A 4 25.91 -3.53 1.84
C ASP A 4 24.56 -4.21 2.10
N ASP A 5 24.47 -4.91 3.23
CA ASP A 5 23.24 -5.56 3.69
C ASP A 5 22.07 -4.56 3.81
N ARG A 6 22.34 -3.35 4.34
CA ARG A 6 21.30 -2.31 4.48
C ARG A 6 20.86 -1.78 3.12
N VAL A 7 21.81 -1.55 2.20
CA VAL A 7 21.52 -1.07 0.85
C VAL A 7 20.68 -2.09 0.10
N GLU A 8 21.03 -3.38 0.19
CA GLU A 8 20.27 -4.47 -0.41
C GLU A 8 18.84 -4.55 0.15
N MET A 9 18.67 -4.54 1.48
CA MET A 9 17.33 -4.59 2.09
C MET A 9 16.48 -3.37 1.72
N PHE A 10 17.10 -2.19 1.62
CA PHE A 10 16.39 -0.98 1.22
C PHE A 10 15.95 -1.02 -0.25
N ALA A 11 16.79 -1.57 -1.13
CA ALA A 11 16.43 -1.78 -2.53
C ALA A 11 15.23 -2.75 -2.64
N GLN A 12 15.29 -3.90 -1.94
CA GLN A 12 14.18 -4.85 -1.91
C GLN A 12 12.88 -4.23 -1.36
N LEU A 13 12.96 -3.45 -0.27
CA LEU A 13 11.79 -2.76 0.27
C LEU A 13 11.16 -1.79 -0.74
N LYS A 14 11.98 -1.05 -1.49
CA LYS A 14 11.50 -0.13 -2.54
C LYS A 14 10.85 -0.87 -3.71
N GLU A 15 11.47 -1.97 -4.17
CA GLU A 15 10.91 -2.80 -5.23
C GLU A 15 9.51 -3.31 -4.84
N GLU A 16 9.39 -3.95 -3.66
CA GLU A 16 8.10 -4.45 -3.20
C GLU A 16 7.07 -3.33 -2.98
N PHE A 17 7.52 -2.15 -2.53
CA PHE A 17 6.64 -0.98 -2.37
C PHE A 17 6.08 -0.54 -3.73
N ILE A 18 6.95 -0.37 -4.74
CA ILE A 18 6.56 0.02 -6.09
C ILE A 18 5.59 -1.01 -6.71
N ASP A 19 5.92 -2.30 -6.59
CA ASP A 19 5.10 -3.38 -7.13
C ASP A 19 3.67 -3.36 -6.54
N ILE A 20 3.53 -3.12 -5.23
CA ILE A 20 2.22 -3.06 -4.58
C ILE A 20 1.46 -1.80 -5.00
N ILE A 21 2.08 -0.62 -4.93
CA ILE A 21 1.36 0.65 -5.22
C ILE A 21 0.96 0.76 -6.69
N ILE A 22 1.70 0.14 -7.62
CA ILE A 22 1.31 0.15 -9.05
C ILE A 22 0.02 -0.65 -9.27
N ILE A 23 -0.16 -1.75 -8.52
CA ILE A 23 -1.33 -2.61 -8.66
C ILE A 23 -2.55 -1.99 -7.96
N VAL A 24 -2.34 -1.26 -6.88
CA VAL A 24 -3.40 -0.67 -6.07
C VAL A 24 -3.66 0.76 -6.52
N ALA A 25 -4.88 1.04 -7.00
CA ALA A 25 -5.32 2.40 -7.32
C ALA A 25 -5.52 3.23 -6.04
N LEU A 26 -4.42 3.78 -5.51
CA LEU A 26 -4.40 4.74 -4.40
C LEU A 26 -4.52 6.17 -4.93
N SER A 27 -5.22 7.04 -4.21
CA SER A 27 -5.11 8.49 -4.43
C SER A 27 -3.74 9.02 -4.00
N GLU A 28 -3.40 10.25 -4.39
CA GLU A 28 -2.13 10.88 -3.98
C GLU A 28 -2.01 10.98 -2.44
N ASP A 29 -3.08 11.38 -1.75
CA ASP A 29 -3.13 11.47 -0.29
C ASP A 29 -2.95 10.09 0.38
N GLU A 30 -3.56 9.05 -0.21
CA GLU A 30 -3.43 7.68 0.28
C GLU A 30 -2.00 7.16 0.10
N LEU A 31 -1.41 7.40 -1.07
CA LEU A 31 -0.02 7.04 -1.37
C LEU A 31 0.94 7.74 -0.39
N GLU A 32 0.74 9.02 -0.11
CA GLU A 32 1.57 9.77 0.83
C GLU A 32 1.47 9.19 2.25
N LYS A 33 0.28 8.82 2.70
CA LYS A 33 0.07 8.16 4.01
C LYS A 33 0.84 6.85 4.10
N VAL A 34 0.74 6.00 3.08
CA VAL A 34 1.44 4.70 3.05
C VAL A 34 2.96 4.93 3.01
N GLN A 35 3.45 5.87 2.19
CA GLN A 35 4.87 6.20 2.10
C GLN A 35 5.42 6.69 3.44
N LYS A 36 4.74 7.62 4.12
CA LYS A 36 5.12 8.11 5.45
C LYS A 36 5.08 7.02 6.51
N ALA A 37 4.15 6.07 6.41
CA ALA A 37 4.06 4.98 7.37
C ALA A 37 5.19 3.95 7.23
N ILE A 38 5.72 3.75 6.03
CA ILE A 38 6.79 2.78 5.75
C ILE A 38 8.18 3.41 5.91
N PHE A 39 8.38 4.59 5.30
CA PHE A 39 9.68 5.28 5.24
C PHE A 39 9.80 6.35 6.33
N ASN A 40 9.65 5.94 7.58
CA ASN A 40 9.79 6.81 8.76
C ASN A 40 11.09 6.52 9.54
N ASP A 41 11.23 7.16 10.70
CA ASP A 41 12.39 7.04 11.60
C ASP A 41 12.67 5.60 12.08
N LYS A 42 11.73 4.66 11.91
CA LYS A 42 11.89 3.24 12.25
C LYS A 42 12.39 2.40 11.07
N LEU A 43 12.69 3.00 9.91
CA LEU A 43 13.19 2.31 8.71
C LEU A 43 14.41 1.45 9.03
N ASP A 44 15.37 1.96 9.80
CA ASP A 44 16.57 1.20 10.17
C ASP A 44 16.26 -0.10 10.91
N ASN A 45 15.21 -0.11 11.74
CA ASN A 45 14.77 -1.32 12.43
C ASN A 45 14.01 -2.27 11.49
N LEU A 46 13.23 -1.72 10.55
CA LEU A 46 12.57 -2.53 9.52
C LEU A 46 13.60 -3.27 8.65
N LEU A 47 14.65 -2.57 8.19
CA LEU A 47 15.72 -3.17 7.38
C LEU A 47 16.50 -4.23 8.16
N LYS A 48 16.78 -4.01 9.45
CA LYS A 48 17.38 -5.03 10.32
C LYS A 48 16.49 -6.26 10.45
N ASN A 49 15.18 -6.09 10.61
CA ASN A 49 14.23 -7.20 10.70
C ASN A 49 14.18 -7.96 9.37
N MET A 50 14.14 -7.27 8.23
CA MET A 50 14.23 -7.89 6.90
C MET A 50 15.49 -8.75 6.76
N PHE A 51 16.65 -8.19 7.13
CA PHE A 51 17.91 -8.91 7.07
C PHE A 51 17.92 -10.18 7.92
N GLN A 52 17.34 -10.12 9.12
CA GLN A 52 17.20 -11.29 10.00
C GLN A 52 16.33 -12.40 9.40
N LYS A 53 15.40 -12.07 8.50
CA LYS A 53 14.56 -13.03 7.76
C LYS A 53 15.29 -13.69 6.58
N LYS A 54 16.50 -13.22 6.21
CA LYS A 54 17.36 -13.80 5.17
C LYS A 54 16.59 -14.01 3.86
N LYS A 55 16.33 -15.27 3.48
CA LYS A 55 15.63 -15.63 2.23
C LYS A 55 14.19 -15.12 2.16
N GLU A 56 13.57 -14.85 3.31
CA GLU A 56 12.19 -14.36 3.40
C GLU A 56 12.10 -12.84 3.53
N SER A 57 13.20 -12.09 3.29
CA SER A 57 13.24 -10.63 3.41
C SER A 57 12.19 -9.93 2.54
N ARG A 58 12.07 -10.34 1.27
CA ARG A 58 11.09 -9.79 0.32
C ARG A 58 9.65 -10.05 0.77
N LYS A 59 9.33 -11.28 1.14
CA LYS A 59 8.00 -11.64 1.67
C LYS A 59 7.67 -10.83 2.93
N TYR A 60 8.63 -10.70 3.85
CA TYR A 60 8.44 -9.89 5.05
C TYR A 60 8.17 -8.41 4.74
N ALA A 61 8.90 -7.83 3.77
CA ALA A 61 8.64 -6.47 3.30
C ALA A 61 7.25 -6.35 2.68
N ARG A 62 6.88 -7.29 1.81
CA ARG A 62 5.57 -7.34 1.15
C ARG A 62 4.43 -7.38 2.17
N ASP A 63 4.47 -8.33 3.10
CA ASP A 63 3.47 -8.46 4.18
C ASP A 63 3.38 -7.19 5.04
N PHE A 64 4.50 -6.50 5.25
CA PHE A 64 4.54 -5.25 6.00
C PHE A 64 3.88 -4.09 5.22
N ILE A 65 4.16 -3.97 3.92
CA ILE A 65 3.60 -2.94 3.04
C ILE A 65 2.09 -3.17 2.86
N GLU A 66 1.67 -4.41 2.55
CA GLU A 66 0.28 -4.78 2.33
C GLU A 66 -0.60 -4.40 3.54
N LYS A 67 -0.11 -4.61 4.77
CA LYS A 67 -0.84 -4.18 5.99
C LYS A 67 -1.10 -2.68 6.05
N HIS A 68 -0.16 -1.85 5.62
CA HIS A 68 -0.33 -0.40 5.62
C HIS A 68 -1.27 0.04 4.50
N VAL A 69 -1.16 -0.57 3.33
CA VAL A 69 -2.07 -0.33 2.20
C VAL A 69 -3.50 -0.74 2.56
N GLU A 70 -3.70 -1.91 3.15
CA GLU A 70 -5.00 -2.37 3.64
C GLU A 70 -5.62 -1.40 4.65
N SER A 71 -4.81 -0.85 5.56
CA SER A 71 -5.30 0.12 6.55
C SER A 71 -5.88 1.35 5.87
N VAL A 72 -5.17 1.88 4.87
CA VAL A 72 -5.63 3.07 4.14
C VAL A 72 -6.88 2.77 3.30
N ILE A 73 -6.97 1.60 2.67
CA ILE A 73 -8.17 1.19 1.92
C ILE A 73 -9.38 1.02 2.85
N LYS A 74 -9.17 0.51 4.08
CA LYS A 74 -10.25 0.33 5.06
C LYS A 74 -10.83 1.66 5.55
N ASP A 75 -10.05 2.74 5.47
CA ASP A 75 -10.49 4.09 5.85
C ASP A 75 -11.29 4.79 4.75
N ARG A 76 -11.41 4.20 3.55
CA ARG A 76 -12.24 4.75 2.47
C ARG A 76 -13.69 4.84 2.89
N GLU A 77 -14.36 5.90 2.43
CA GLU A 77 -15.79 6.04 2.60
C GLU A 77 -16.50 4.85 1.95
N ARG A 78 -17.41 4.24 2.71
CA ARG A 78 -18.19 3.12 2.22
C ARG A 78 -19.36 3.65 1.43
N ILE A 79 -19.57 3.08 0.25
CA ILE A 79 -20.75 3.36 -0.55
C ILE A 79 -22.00 3.07 0.28
N THR A 80 -22.85 4.07 0.40
CA THR A 80 -24.12 3.99 1.11
C THR A 80 -25.21 3.45 0.20
N GLU A 81 -26.26 2.87 0.80
CA GLU A 81 -27.42 2.38 0.03
C GLU A 81 -28.08 3.49 -0.80
N LYS A 82 -28.09 4.73 -0.28
CA LYS A 82 -28.61 5.90 -1.00
C LYS A 82 -27.84 6.18 -2.29
N GLU A 83 -26.51 6.16 -2.24
CA GLU A 83 -25.66 6.38 -3.41
C GLU A 83 -25.85 5.26 -4.45
N ILE A 84 -26.08 4.02 -4.00
CA ILE A 84 -26.40 2.90 -4.91
C ILE A 84 -27.73 3.16 -5.62
N LEU A 85 -28.77 3.55 -4.88
CA LEU A 85 -30.09 3.83 -5.45
C LEU A 85 -30.05 4.99 -6.45
N GLU A 86 -29.35 6.08 -6.11
CA GLU A 86 -29.15 7.23 -6.99
C GLU A 86 -28.42 6.84 -8.27
N ALA A 87 -27.33 6.06 -8.19
CA ALA A 87 -26.60 5.59 -9.36
C ALA A 87 -27.47 4.71 -10.28
N VAL A 88 -28.34 3.88 -9.71
CA VAL A 88 -29.29 3.05 -10.49
C VAL A 88 -30.32 3.93 -11.20
N GLU A 89 -30.88 4.94 -10.55
CA GLU A 89 -31.85 5.86 -11.18
C GLU A 89 -31.20 6.67 -12.32
N ILE A 90 -29.99 7.19 -12.10
CA ILE A 90 -29.22 7.89 -13.15
C ILE A 90 -29.02 6.95 -14.35
N SER A 91 -28.58 5.71 -14.11
CA SER A 91 -28.36 4.75 -15.20
C SER A 91 -29.61 4.50 -16.02
N LYS A 92 -30.78 4.38 -15.37
CA LYS A 92 -32.07 4.15 -16.05
C LYS A 92 -32.46 5.33 -16.92
N ASN A 93 -32.28 6.55 -16.44
CA ASN A 93 -32.61 7.77 -17.21
C ASN A 93 -31.71 7.99 -18.43
N VAL A 94 -30.47 7.46 -18.42
CA VAL A 94 -29.56 7.54 -19.58
C VAL A 94 -29.99 6.63 -20.74
N PHE A 95 -30.74 5.55 -20.48
CA PHE A 95 -31.25 4.64 -21.52
C PHE A 95 -32.62 5.04 -22.10
N VAL A 96 -33.15 6.22 -21.76
CA VAL A 96 -34.43 6.74 -22.28
C VAL A 96 -34.24 7.81 -23.38
N VAL A 97 -33.10 7.79 -24.07
CA VAL A 97 -32.85 8.63 -25.26
C VAL A 97 -32.99 7.81 -26.54
#